data_AF-A0A842H984-F1
#
_entry.id   AF-A0A842H984-F1
#
_cell.length_a   1.000
_cell.length_b   1.000
_cell.length_c   1.000
_cell.angle_alpha   90.00
_cell.angle_beta   90.00
_cell.angle_gamma   90.00
#
_symmetry.space_group_name_H-M   'P 1'
#
loop_
_entity.id
_entity.type
_entity.pdbx_description
1 polymer ?
#
loop_
_entity_poly.entity_id
_entity_poly.type
_entity_poly.pdbx_seq_one_letter_code
_entity_poly.pdbx_strand_id
1 'polypeptide(L)'
;MSALSRYLDRDRLRFSWTLDQTAIERKMATIREVVCRETGMSVEVIMSPMRVADIAIPRMLAMYLCRELTRAPHRVISEWWERDRTTSMYAGKVIPGYAEKDPDFATRVAAIRTACEKALHELSNSQPQTETTNQG
;
A
#
# COMPACT_ATOMS: atom_id res chain seq x y z
N MET A 1 23.35 10.90 -37.93
CA MET A 1 23.13 10.14 -36.67
C MET A 1 21.98 10.79 -35.92
N SER A 2 20.75 10.34 -36.18
CA SER A 2 19.51 11.04 -35.83
C SER A 2 19.01 10.67 -34.43
N ALA A 3 18.44 11.66 -33.76
CA ALA A 3 17.86 11.61 -32.41
C ALA A 3 16.78 10.52 -32.18
N LEU A 4 16.34 9.83 -33.25
CA LEU A 4 15.37 8.73 -33.17
C LEU A 4 15.89 7.49 -32.45
N SER A 5 17.21 7.22 -32.43
CA SER A 5 17.74 6.05 -31.73
C SER A 5 17.66 6.19 -30.19
N ARG A 6 17.50 7.42 -29.67
CA ARG A 6 17.21 7.67 -28.24
C ARG A 6 15.72 7.61 -27.93
N TYR A 7 14.85 7.63 -28.94
CA TYR A 7 13.40 7.69 -28.76
C TYR A 7 12.78 6.29 -28.62
N LEU A 8 13.43 5.26 -29.20
CA LEU A 8 12.94 3.88 -29.19
C LEU A 8 13.47 3.02 -28.03
N ASP A 9 14.09 3.62 -27.02
CA ASP A 9 14.49 2.93 -25.78
C ASP A 9 13.64 3.34 -24.56
N ARG A 10 12.67 4.24 -24.76
CA ARG A 10 11.84 4.79 -23.67
C ARG A 10 10.56 3.98 -23.41
N ASP A 11 10.07 3.22 -24.39
CA ASP A 11 8.82 2.46 -24.25
C ASP A 11 9.02 1.04 -23.68
N ARG A 12 10.23 0.49 -23.74
CA ARG A 12 10.48 -0.86 -23.21
C ARG A 12 10.58 -0.92 -21.69
N LEU A 13 10.96 0.18 -21.05
CA LEU A 13 10.96 0.34 -19.58
C LEU A 13 9.57 0.66 -19.00
N ARG A 14 8.62 1.12 -19.84
CA ARG A 14 7.27 1.49 -19.41
C ARG A 14 6.33 0.28 -19.33
N PHE A 15 6.57 -0.76 -20.15
CA PHE A 15 5.77 -1.99 -20.20
C PHE A 15 6.07 -2.96 -19.04
N SER A 16 7.32 -3.00 -18.57
CA SER A 16 7.74 -3.82 -17.41
C SER A 16 7.16 -3.32 -16.08
N TRP A 17 6.92 -2.01 -15.95
CA TRP A 17 6.39 -1.42 -14.71
C TRP A 17 4.90 -1.72 -14.46
N THR A 18 4.11 -1.93 -15.53
CA THR A 18 2.67 -2.21 -15.43
C THR A 18 2.36 -3.54 -14.72
N LEU A 19 3.19 -4.56 -14.91
CA LEU A 19 2.99 -5.87 -14.27
C LEU A 19 3.26 -5.80 -12.76
N ASP A 20 4.30 -5.07 -12.35
CA ASP A 20 4.63 -4.84 -10.93
C ASP A 20 3.59 -3.96 -10.22
N GLN A 21 3.02 -2.97 -10.91
CA GLN A 21 1.98 -2.10 -10.35
C GLN A 21 0.76 -2.87 -9.85
N THR A 22 0.24 -3.82 -10.62
CA THR A 22 -0.94 -4.61 -10.21
C THR A 22 -0.67 -5.43 -8.95
N ALA A 23 0.55 -5.95 -8.78
CA ALA A 23 0.93 -6.70 -7.59
C ALA A 23 1.05 -5.78 -6.36
N ILE A 24 1.63 -4.59 -6.52
CA ILE A 24 1.74 -3.58 -5.47
C ILE A 24 0.34 -3.12 -5.04
N GLU A 25 -0.56 -2.83 -5.98
CA GLU A 25 -1.93 -2.40 -5.69
C GLU A 25 -2.71 -3.45 -4.91
N ARG A 26 -2.60 -4.74 -5.26
CA ARG A 26 -3.22 -5.83 -4.49
C ARG A 26 -2.71 -5.89 -3.05
N LYS A 27 -1.40 -5.70 -2.85
CA LYS A 27 -0.80 -5.64 -1.51
C LYS A 27 -1.31 -4.43 -0.73
N MET A 28 -1.37 -3.25 -1.35
CA MET A 28 -1.91 -2.03 -0.72
C MET A 28 -3.40 -2.19 -0.36
N ALA A 29 -4.20 -2.81 -1.24
CA ALA A 29 -5.60 -3.13 -0.96
C ALA A 29 -5.74 -4.04 0.26
N THR A 30 -4.95 -5.11 0.32
CA THR A 30 -4.91 -6.05 1.45
C THR A 30 -4.56 -5.34 2.75
N ILE A 31 -3.53 -4.48 2.74
CA ILE A 31 -3.14 -3.67 3.91
C ILE A 31 -4.28 -2.77 4.36
N ARG A 32 -4.95 -2.08 3.42
CA ARG A 32 -6.09 -1.22 3.73
C ARG A 32 -7.22 -2.00 4.39
N GLU A 33 -7.57 -3.17 3.84
CA GLU A 33 -8.64 -4.03 4.38
C GLU A 33 -8.32 -4.51 5.79
N VAL A 34 -7.08 -4.93 6.05
CA VAL A 34 -6.63 -5.30 7.40
C VAL A 34 -6.76 -4.11 8.34
N VAL A 35 -6.25 -2.92 7.98
CA VAL A 35 -6.37 -1.73 8.84
C VAL A 35 -7.83 -1.37 9.10
N CYS A 36 -8.70 -1.43 8.09
CA CYS A 36 -10.14 -1.20 8.25
C CYS A 36 -10.75 -2.15 9.29
N ARG A 37 -10.46 -3.45 9.16
CA ARG A 37 -10.93 -4.47 10.10
C ARG A 37 -10.44 -4.23 11.52
N GLU A 38 -9.15 -4.02 11.71
CA GLU A 38 -8.55 -3.87 13.05
C GLU A 38 -8.97 -2.54 13.73
N THR A 39 -9.34 -1.52 12.96
CA THR A 39 -9.81 -0.23 13.49
C THR A 39 -11.33 -0.11 13.55
N GLY A 40 -12.06 -1.10 13.05
CA GLY A 40 -13.54 -1.07 12.96
C GLY A 40 -14.08 -0.02 11.98
N MET A 41 -13.25 0.45 11.04
CA MET A 41 -13.63 1.47 10.06
C MET A 41 -14.00 0.85 8.73
N SER A 42 -14.96 1.44 8.02
CA SER A 42 -15.25 1.08 6.65
C SER A 42 -14.21 1.68 5.68
N VAL A 43 -14.05 1.06 4.52
CA VAL A 43 -13.14 1.57 3.47
C VAL A 43 -13.57 2.97 3.02
N GLU A 44 -14.88 3.22 2.91
CA GLU A 44 -15.45 4.51 2.50
C GLU A 44 -15.07 5.62 3.49
N VAL A 45 -15.14 5.34 4.79
CA VAL A 45 -14.76 6.29 5.85
C VAL A 45 -13.27 6.61 5.77
N ILE A 46 -12.44 5.58 5.65
CA ILE A 46 -10.99 5.74 5.53
C ILE A 46 -10.61 6.44 4.22
N MET A 47 -11.33 6.27 3.12
CA MET A 47 -11.11 6.97 1.85
C MET A 47 -11.74 8.38 1.80
N SER A 48 -12.58 8.74 2.78
CA SER A 48 -13.24 10.05 2.82
C SER A 48 -12.25 11.21 2.95
N PRO A 49 -12.60 12.44 2.50
CA PRO A 49 -11.74 13.62 2.67
C PRO A 49 -11.68 14.15 4.12
N MET A 50 -12.39 13.51 5.06
CA MET A 50 -12.49 13.97 6.44
C MET A 50 -11.13 13.93 7.16
N ARG A 51 -10.87 14.99 7.95
CA ARG A 51 -9.60 15.22 8.65
C ARG A 51 -9.68 15.09 10.16
N VAL A 52 -10.81 14.60 10.68
CA VAL A 52 -10.98 14.32 12.12
C VAL A 52 -9.97 13.26 12.54
N ALA A 53 -9.33 13.42 13.70
CA ALA A 53 -8.22 12.58 14.15
C ALA A 53 -8.57 11.08 14.11
N ASP A 54 -9.77 10.73 14.56
CA ASP A 54 -10.28 9.36 14.58
C ASP A 54 -10.23 8.69 13.21
N ILE A 55 -10.43 9.45 12.12
CA ILE A 55 -10.37 8.93 10.74
C ILE A 55 -8.97 9.13 10.14
N ALA A 56 -8.34 10.28 10.41
CA ALA A 56 -7.06 10.65 9.82
C ALA A 56 -5.92 9.75 10.30
N ILE A 57 -5.91 9.36 11.58
CA ILE A 57 -4.86 8.52 12.15
C ILE A 57 -4.89 7.10 11.53
N PRO A 58 -6.02 6.37 11.46
CA PRO A 58 -6.10 5.10 10.74
C PRO A 58 -5.71 5.18 9.27
N ARG A 59 -6.11 6.24 8.56
CA ARG A 59 -5.69 6.46 7.17
C ARG A 59 -4.17 6.62 7.05
N MET A 60 -3.58 7.46 7.90
CA MET A 60 -2.13 7.65 7.92
C MET A 60 -1.41 6.36 8.30
N LEU A 61 -1.95 5.58 9.25
CA LEU A 61 -1.45 4.26 9.61
C LEU A 61 -1.43 3.32 8.40
N ALA A 62 -2.52 3.25 7.65
CA ALA A 62 -2.58 2.44 6.44
C ALA A 62 -1.55 2.87 5.39
N MET A 63 -1.41 4.18 5.13
CA MET A 63 -0.40 4.70 4.19
C MET A 63 1.04 4.43 4.66
N TYR A 64 1.29 4.54 5.97
CA TYR A 64 2.58 4.21 6.57
C TYR A 64 2.91 2.72 6.37
N LEU A 65 1.97 1.82 6.67
CA LEU A 65 2.16 0.38 6.48
C LEU A 65 2.30 0.00 5.01
N CYS A 66 1.59 0.66 4.08
CA CYS A 66 1.83 0.49 2.65
C CYS A 66 3.29 0.79 2.31
N ARG A 67 3.86 1.89 2.84
CA ARG A 67 5.27 2.25 2.59
C ARG A 67 6.22 1.19 3.15
N GLU A 68 6.01 0.75 4.38
CA GLU A 68 6.91 -0.20 5.07
C GLU A 68 6.88 -1.60 4.44
N LEU A 69 5.69 -2.11 4.10
CA LEU A 69 5.51 -3.50 3.69
C LEU A 69 5.61 -3.71 2.17
N THR A 70 5.32 -2.69 1.36
CA THR A 70 5.42 -2.78 -0.11
C THR A 70 6.64 -2.09 -0.68
N ARG A 71 7.29 -1.19 0.09
CA ARG A 71 8.36 -0.29 -0.35
C ARG A 71 7.97 0.62 -1.53
N ALA A 72 6.66 0.72 -1.85
CA ALA A 72 6.15 1.55 -2.92
C ALA A 72 6.51 3.03 -2.69
N PRO A 73 6.85 3.80 -3.74
CA PRO A 73 7.12 5.24 -3.61
C PRO A 73 5.91 6.00 -3.06
N HIS A 74 6.13 7.05 -2.25
CA HIS A 74 5.05 7.90 -1.71
C HIS A 74 4.11 8.45 -2.79
N ARG A 75 4.61 8.69 -4.00
CA ARG A 75 3.82 9.10 -5.15
C ARG A 75 2.75 8.05 -5.48
N VAL A 76 3.15 6.79 -5.65
CA VAL A 76 2.26 5.66 -5.98
C VAL A 76 1.22 5.46 -4.89
N ILE A 77 1.65 5.48 -3.62
CA ILE A 77 0.75 5.32 -2.48
C ILE A 77 -0.27 6.45 -2.50
N SER A 78 0.16 7.71 -2.59
CA SER A 78 -0.77 8.84 -2.50
C SER A 78 -1.69 8.92 -3.70
N GLU A 79 -1.23 8.58 -4.91
CA GLU A 79 -2.06 8.48 -6.11
C GLU A 79 -3.14 7.40 -5.95
N TRP A 80 -2.80 6.20 -5.45
CA TRP A 80 -3.76 5.13 -5.18
C TRP A 80 -4.78 5.49 -4.09
N TRP A 81 -4.36 6.30 -3.11
CA TRP A 81 -5.23 6.80 -2.04
C TRP A 81 -6.01 8.09 -2.41
N GLU A 82 -5.85 8.61 -3.63
CA GLU A 82 -6.42 9.89 -4.08
C GLU A 82 -6.07 11.06 -3.14
N ARG A 83 -4.80 11.16 -2.76
CA ARG A 83 -4.27 12.18 -1.84
C ARG A 83 -3.02 12.84 -2.37
N ASP A 84 -2.72 14.02 -1.83
CA ASP A 84 -1.48 14.71 -2.13
C ASP A 84 -0.28 13.89 -1.65
N ARG A 85 0.82 13.91 -2.41
CA ARG A 85 2.06 13.17 -2.09
C ARG A 85 2.58 13.45 -0.68
N THR A 86 2.43 14.68 -0.20
CA THR A 86 2.85 15.07 1.15
C THR A 86 2.10 14.31 2.23
N THR A 87 0.90 13.79 1.96
CA THR A 87 0.09 13.00 2.91
C THR A 87 0.79 11.71 3.29
N SER A 88 1.24 10.91 2.32
CA SER A 88 1.98 9.67 2.61
C SER A 88 3.35 9.94 3.24
N MET A 89 4.00 11.05 2.87
CA MET A 89 5.25 11.47 3.52
C MET A 89 5.02 11.88 4.99
N TYR A 90 3.93 12.59 5.25
CA TYR A 90 3.55 13.03 6.58
C TYR A 90 3.19 11.86 7.49
N ALA A 91 2.46 10.87 6.97
CA ALA A 91 2.17 9.62 7.67
C ALA A 91 3.45 8.93 8.18
N GLY A 92 4.51 8.89 7.37
CA GLY A 92 5.80 8.32 7.76
C GLY A 92 6.52 9.05 8.90
N LYS A 93 6.10 10.27 9.25
CA LYS A 93 6.62 11.01 10.42
C LYS A 93 5.68 10.92 11.61
N VAL A 94 4.37 11.04 11.35
CA VAL A 94 3.34 11.12 12.39
C VAL A 94 3.15 9.79 13.11
N ILE A 95 3.08 8.68 12.37
CA ILE A 95 2.80 7.38 12.98
C ILE A 95 3.92 6.93 13.91
N PRO A 96 5.22 6.97 13.51
CA PRO A 96 6.31 6.72 14.44
C PRO A 96 6.32 7.71 15.62
N GLY A 97 6.11 9.01 15.36
CA GLY A 97 6.10 10.02 16.42
C GLY A 97 4.96 9.87 17.44
N TYR A 98 3.83 9.25 17.07
CA TYR A 98 2.79 8.84 18.03
C TYR A 98 3.18 7.58 18.78
N ALA A 99 3.73 6.57 18.09
CA ALA A 99 4.18 5.33 18.73
C ALA A 99 5.30 5.57 19.75
N GLU A 100 6.18 6.56 19.53
CA GLU A 100 7.20 6.96 20.50
C GLU A 100 6.61 7.54 21.79
N LYS A 101 5.45 8.19 21.73
CA LYS A 101 4.83 8.91 22.85
C LYS A 101 3.78 8.10 23.59
N ASP A 102 3.16 7.12 22.92
CA ASP A 102 2.07 6.31 23.43
C ASP A 102 2.41 4.81 23.23
N PRO A 103 2.84 4.10 24.30
CA PRO A 103 3.13 2.67 24.25
C PRO A 103 1.94 1.78 23.86
N ASP A 104 0.70 2.20 24.18
CA ASP A 104 -0.49 1.44 23.79
C ASP A 104 -0.74 1.60 22.29
N PHE A 105 -0.53 2.81 21.76
CA PHE A 105 -0.54 3.02 20.31
C PHE A 105 0.55 2.21 19.61
N ALA A 106 1.77 2.19 20.14
CA ALA A 106 2.86 1.37 19.58
C ALA A 106 2.49 -0.12 19.53
N THR A 107 1.93 -0.65 20.62
CA THR A 107 1.42 -2.03 20.68
C THR A 107 0.36 -2.29 19.62
N ARG A 108 -0.61 -1.39 19.46
CA ARG A 108 -1.65 -1.50 18.42
C ARG A 108 -1.06 -1.49 17.02
N VAL A 109 -0.13 -0.57 16.72
CA VAL A 109 0.54 -0.50 15.41
C VAL A 109 1.32 -1.78 15.11
N ALA A 110 2.04 -2.32 16.10
CA ALA A 110 2.78 -3.58 15.95
C ALA A 110 1.83 -4.77 15.66
N ALA A 111 0.71 -4.87 16.39
CA ALA A 111 -0.29 -5.91 16.15
C ALA A 111 -0.89 -5.83 14.75
N ILE A 112 -1.28 -4.62 14.30
CA ILE A 112 -1.81 -4.39 12.95
C ILE A 112 -0.76 -4.71 11.88
N ARG A 113 0.50 -4.34 12.11
CA ARG A 113 1.62 -4.69 11.21
C ARG A 113 1.77 -6.19 11.06
N THR A 114 1.75 -6.96 12.15
CA THR A 114 1.80 -8.42 12.12
C THR A 114 0.61 -9.02 11.37
N ALA A 115 -0.60 -8.49 11.58
CA ALA A 115 -1.79 -8.91 10.84
C ALA A 115 -1.66 -8.66 9.33
N CYS A 116 -1.10 -7.51 8.94
CA CYS A 116 -0.81 -7.20 7.54
C CYS A 116 0.24 -8.16 6.96
N GLU A 117 1.34 -8.43 7.65
CA GLU A 117 2.38 -9.36 7.19
C GLU A 117 1.80 -10.77 6.95
N LYS A 118 0.96 -11.25 7.86
CA LYS A 118 0.25 -12.52 7.72
C LYS A 118 -0.66 -12.53 6.47
N ALA A 119 -1.50 -11.50 6.31
CA ALA A 119 -2.40 -11.41 5.16
C ALA A 119 -1.65 -11.31 3.82
N LEU A 120 -0.51 -10.60 3.80
CA LEU A 120 0.34 -10.51 2.60
C LEU A 120 1.02 -11.84 2.27
N HIS A 121 1.39 -12.63 3.28
CA HIS A 121 1.91 -13.98 3.08
C HIS A 121 0.84 -14.91 2.49
N GLU A 122 -0.39 -14.85 3.02
CA GLU A 122 -1.54 -15.59 2.49
C GLU A 122 -1.83 -15.20 1.02
N LEU A 123 -1.83 -13.90 0.71
CA LEU A 123 -1.99 -13.39 -0.65
C LEU A 123 -0.94 -13.95 -1.62
N SER A 124 0.31 -14.14 -1.17
CA SER A 124 1.37 -14.70 -2.00
C SER A 124 1.20 -16.20 -2.27
N ASN A 125 0.57 -16.92 -1.33
CA ASN A 125 0.34 -18.37 -1.44
C ASN A 125 -0.89 -18.73 -2.29
N SER A 126 -1.81 -17.78 -2.52
CA SER A 126 -3.05 -18.00 -3.28
C SER A 126 -2.95 -17.73 -4.79
N GLN A 127 -1.76 -17.65 -5.39
CA GLN A 127 -1.62 -17.59 -6.85
C GLN A 127 -2.12 -18.92 -7.46
N PRO A 128 -3.16 -18.93 -8.32
CA PRO A 128 -3.65 -20.16 -8.92
C PRO A 128 -2.56 -20.77 -9.82
N GLN A 129 -2.25 -22.05 -9.58
CA GLN A 129 -1.58 -22.86 -10.60
C GLN A 129 -2.49 -22.86 -11.82
N THR A 130 -2.02 -22.30 -12.93
CA THR A 130 -2.66 -22.50 -14.23
C THR A 130 -2.62 -24.00 -14.52
N GLU A 131 -3.76 -24.65 -14.34
CA GLU A 131 -4.05 -25.97 -14.90
C GLU A 131 -3.91 -25.86 -16.42
N THR A 132 -2.74 -26.19 -16.95
CA THR A 132 -2.63 -26.59 -18.35
C THR A 132 -3.28 -27.95 -18.44
N THR A 133 -4.58 -27.97 -18.74
CA THR A 133 -5.30 -29.16 -19.16
C THR A 133 -4.53 -29.81 -20.30
N ASN A 134 -3.88 -30.93 -19.98
CA ASN A 134 -3.27 -31.83 -20.94
C ASN A 134 -4.41 -32.46 -21.76
N GLN A 135 -4.69 -31.92 -22.95
CA GLN A 135 -5.53 -32.58 -23.93
C GLN A 135 -4.68 -33.61 -24.66
N GLY A 136 -5.03 -34.88 -24.46
CA GLY A 136 -4.47 -36.03 -25.17
C GLY A 136 -5.05 -36.23 -26.55
#